data_AF-A0A1B6H0Z6-F1
#
_entry.id   AF-A0A1B6H0Z6-F1
#
_cell.length_a   1.000
_cell.length_b   1.000
_cell.length_c   1.000
_cell.angle_alpha   90.00
_cell.angle_beta   90.00
_cell.angle_gamma   90.00
#
_symmetry.space_group_name_H-M   'P 1'
#
loop_
_entity.id
_entity.type
_entity.pdbx_description
1 polymer ?
#
loop_
_entity_poly.entity_id
_entity_poly.type
_entity_poly.pdbx_seq_one_letter_code
_entity_poly.pdbx_strand_id
1 'polypeptide(L)'
;MFLADLFVQLLIAWWSSAEFIYGNFFDYTQNLTAVYKDPGHVFGEDLMRTAVFYLDELMELEEALEDEDEKPKAVKTLSELYHGGGPKHIRHIPYPLLIDTYNWTSTEVDDFAKYIKMTSQCWDRLVKILRKKVKVDSQEDDSNSE
;
A
#
# COMPACT_ATOMS: atom_id res chain seq x y z
N MET A 1 -2.06 1.73 -28.31
CA MET A 1 -1.25 2.60 -27.43
C MET A 1 -2.10 3.79 -26.99
N PHE A 2 -3.16 3.55 -26.21
CA PHE A 2 -4.13 4.58 -25.79
C PHE A 2 -4.68 4.35 -24.38
N LEU A 3 -4.73 3.08 -23.90
CA LEU A 3 -5.25 2.76 -22.56
C LEU A 3 -4.32 3.17 -21.41
N ALA A 4 -3.00 3.01 -21.57
CA ALA A 4 -2.03 3.38 -20.54
C ALA A 4 -2.01 4.90 -20.29
N ASP A 5 -2.19 5.69 -21.33
CA ASP A 5 -2.14 7.16 -21.29
C ASP A 5 -3.40 7.74 -20.62
N LEU A 6 -4.56 7.09 -20.83
CA LEU A 6 -5.81 7.46 -20.17
C LEU A 6 -5.77 7.20 -18.66
N PHE A 7 -5.13 6.11 -18.23
CA PHE A 7 -4.92 5.79 -16.82
C PHE A 7 -4.01 6.82 -16.15
N VAL A 8 -2.90 7.21 -16.80
CA VAL A 8 -1.99 8.24 -16.29
C VAL A 8 -2.70 9.60 -16.16
N GLN A 9 -3.53 9.98 -17.14
CA GLN A 9 -4.29 11.23 -17.09
C GLN A 9 -5.39 11.22 -16.03
N LEU A 10 -6.02 10.07 -15.77
CA LEU A 10 -6.98 9.91 -14.67
C LEU A 10 -6.29 10.01 -13.31
N LEU A 11 -5.09 9.42 -13.15
CA LEU A 11 -4.28 9.54 -11.93
C LEU A 11 -3.87 10.99 -11.66
N ILE A 12 -3.41 11.73 -12.68
CA ILE A 12 -3.06 13.15 -12.56
C ILE A 12 -4.28 14.03 -12.23
N ALA A 13 -5.46 13.71 -12.80
CA ALA A 13 -6.68 14.47 -12.51
C ALA A 13 -7.22 14.18 -11.09
N TRP A 14 -6.99 12.98 -10.57
CA TRP A 14 -7.33 12.61 -9.19
C TRP A 14 -6.40 13.31 -8.18
N TRP A 15 -5.11 13.40 -8.51
CA TRP A 15 -4.04 14.07 -7.77
C TRP A 15 -4.33 15.53 -7.41
N SER A 16 -5.11 16.26 -8.22
CA SER A 16 -5.42 17.68 -7.98
C SER A 16 -6.61 17.93 -7.03
N SER A 17 -7.32 16.88 -6.58
CA SER A 17 -8.63 17.03 -5.90
C SER A 17 -8.77 16.38 -4.52
N ALA A 18 -7.77 15.62 -4.07
CA ALA A 18 -7.82 14.97 -2.77
C ALA A 18 -7.17 15.84 -1.68
N GLU A 19 -7.95 16.21 -0.65
CA GLU A 19 -7.38 16.44 0.68
C GLU A 19 -6.63 15.17 1.10
N PHE A 20 -5.30 15.22 1.14
CA PHE A 20 -4.42 14.08 1.39
C PHE A 20 -4.60 13.51 2.81
N ILE A 21 -5.44 12.48 2.91
CA ILE A 21 -5.66 11.72 4.14
C ILE A 21 -5.25 10.27 3.86
N TYR A 22 -3.97 9.94 4.08
CA TYR A 22 -3.45 8.56 4.20
C TYR A 22 -4.02 7.76 5.39
N GLY A 23 -5.26 8.05 5.78
CA GLY A 23 -5.83 7.72 7.07
C GLY A 23 -6.30 6.29 7.18
N ASN A 24 -6.36 5.52 6.09
CA ASN A 24 -7.10 4.26 6.09
C ASN A 24 -6.36 2.97 5.76
N PHE A 25 -5.02 2.95 5.80
CA PHE A 25 -4.23 1.72 5.67
C PHE A 25 -4.70 0.59 6.59
N PHE A 26 -5.07 0.93 7.82
CA PHE A 26 -5.54 -0.05 8.80
C PHE A 26 -6.90 -0.62 8.40
N ASP A 27 -7.86 0.21 8.01
CA ASP A 27 -9.18 -0.25 7.55
C ASP A 27 -9.07 -1.05 6.26
N TYR A 28 -8.27 -0.61 5.29
CA TYR A 28 -8.05 -1.38 4.06
C TYR A 28 -7.41 -2.73 4.36
N THR A 29 -6.42 -2.79 5.25
CA THR A 29 -5.81 -4.06 5.66
C THR A 29 -6.84 -4.97 6.36
N GLN A 30 -7.68 -4.40 7.23
CA GLN A 30 -8.75 -5.14 7.91
C GLN A 30 -9.79 -5.65 6.92
N ASN A 31 -10.24 -4.80 5.99
CA ASN A 31 -11.21 -5.15 4.96
C ASN A 31 -10.67 -6.27 4.06
N LEU A 32 -9.45 -6.13 3.52
CA LEU A 32 -8.84 -7.17 2.67
C LEU A 32 -8.67 -8.49 3.41
N THR A 33 -8.19 -8.47 4.65
CA THR A 33 -8.01 -9.70 5.45
C THR A 33 -9.32 -10.29 5.96
N ALA A 34 -10.38 -9.50 6.12
CA ALA A 34 -11.73 -9.99 6.42
C ALA A 34 -12.33 -10.70 5.19
N VAL A 35 -12.18 -10.14 4.00
CA VAL A 35 -12.59 -10.77 2.73
C VAL A 35 -11.91 -12.11 2.52
N TYR A 36 -10.66 -12.27 2.90
CA TYR A 36 -9.98 -13.56 2.81
C TYR A 36 -10.57 -14.65 3.71
N LYS A 37 -11.28 -14.28 4.78
CA LYS A 37 -11.91 -15.24 5.70
C LYS A 37 -13.30 -15.68 5.22
N ASP A 38 -14.01 -14.78 4.55
CA ASP A 38 -15.35 -15.04 4.02
C ASP A 38 -15.56 -14.27 2.71
N PRO A 39 -15.02 -14.72 1.57
CA PRO A 39 -15.07 -13.94 0.34
C PRO A 39 -16.49 -13.75 -0.22
N GLY A 40 -17.45 -14.61 0.14
CA GLY A 40 -18.81 -14.56 -0.39
C GLY A 40 -19.61 -13.32 0.00
N HIS A 41 -19.16 -12.54 1.00
CA HIS A 41 -19.85 -11.32 1.45
C HIS A 41 -19.56 -10.05 0.62
N VAL A 42 -18.62 -10.10 -0.34
CA VAL A 42 -18.29 -8.98 -1.24
C VAL A 42 -18.09 -9.48 -2.67
N PHE A 43 -18.10 -8.57 -3.66
CA PHE A 43 -17.75 -8.94 -5.03
C PHE A 43 -16.23 -8.97 -5.23
N GLY A 44 -15.76 -9.85 -6.10
CA GLY A 44 -14.33 -9.95 -6.45
C GLY A 44 -13.76 -8.63 -7.00
N GLU A 45 -14.55 -7.86 -7.74
CA GLU A 45 -14.18 -6.52 -8.22
C GLU A 45 -13.90 -5.53 -7.08
N ASP A 46 -14.67 -5.59 -6.00
CA ASP A 46 -14.46 -4.74 -4.82
C ASP A 46 -13.19 -5.13 -4.07
N LEU A 47 -12.86 -6.43 -4.02
CA LEU A 47 -11.59 -6.91 -3.49
C LEU A 47 -10.41 -6.38 -4.31
N MET A 48 -10.48 -6.45 -5.64
CA MET A 48 -9.45 -5.91 -6.52
C MET A 48 -9.30 -4.40 -6.33
N ARG A 49 -10.41 -3.66 -6.34
CA ARG A 49 -10.42 -2.21 -6.14
C ARG A 49 -9.80 -1.83 -4.80
N THR A 50 -10.13 -2.55 -3.73
CA THR A 50 -9.56 -2.31 -2.39
C THR A 50 -8.06 -2.57 -2.38
N ALA A 51 -7.56 -3.58 -3.08
CA ALA A 51 -6.12 -3.85 -3.19
C ALA A 51 -5.39 -2.75 -3.99
N VAL A 52 -6.03 -2.22 -5.04
CA VAL A 52 -5.50 -1.09 -5.82
C VAL A 52 -5.43 0.18 -4.95
N PHE A 53 -6.51 0.52 -4.23
CA PHE A 53 -6.48 1.68 -3.33
C PHE A 53 -5.42 1.56 -2.24
N TYR A 54 -5.25 0.37 -1.66
CA TYR A 54 -4.16 0.18 -0.69
C TYR A 54 -2.78 0.44 -1.29
N LEU A 55 -2.55 -0.03 -2.52
CA LEU A 55 -1.30 0.21 -3.24
C LEU A 55 -1.08 1.69 -3.53
N ASP A 56 -2.13 2.38 -3.98
CA ASP A 56 -2.08 3.80 -4.32
C ASP A 56 -1.68 4.63 -3.10
N GLU A 57 -2.37 4.43 -1.98
CA GLU A 57 -2.06 5.08 -0.70
C GLU A 57 -0.62 4.82 -0.25
N LEU A 58 -0.09 3.61 -0.48
CA LEU A 58 1.32 3.29 -0.15
C LEU A 58 2.32 4.03 -1.04
N MET A 59 2.01 4.16 -2.33
CA MET A 59 2.87 4.89 -3.29
C MET A 59 2.86 6.37 -2.98
N GLU A 60 1.69 6.91 -2.70
CA GLU A 60 1.54 8.29 -2.29
C GLU A 60 2.28 8.55 -0.94
N LEU A 61 2.21 7.63 0.03
CA LEU A 61 3.04 7.72 1.25
C LEU A 61 4.55 7.71 0.95
N GLU A 62 4.98 6.98 -0.08
CA GLU A 62 6.37 6.98 -0.54
C GLU A 62 6.76 8.35 -1.12
N GLU A 63 5.89 8.97 -1.90
CA GLU A 63 6.08 10.32 -2.45
C GLU A 63 6.12 11.39 -1.34
N ALA A 64 5.21 11.31 -0.36
CA ALA A 64 5.15 12.24 0.77
C ALA A 64 6.39 12.19 1.69
N LEU A 65 7.25 11.17 1.58
CA LEU A 65 8.53 11.13 2.29
C LEU A 65 9.61 12.00 1.63
N GLU A 66 9.41 12.41 0.37
CA GLU A 66 10.29 13.28 -0.39
C GLU A 66 9.90 14.76 -0.29
N ASP A 67 8.64 15.06 0.07
CA ASP A 67 8.15 16.43 0.32
C ASP A 67 8.47 16.88 1.75
N GLU A 68 9.25 17.95 1.93
CA GLU A 68 9.66 18.42 3.27
C GLU A 68 8.49 18.89 4.15
N ASP A 69 7.38 19.35 3.56
CA ASP A 69 6.20 19.80 4.32
C ASP A 69 5.38 18.60 4.83
N GLU A 70 5.33 17.50 4.07
CA GLU A 70 4.54 16.31 4.42
C GLU A 70 5.34 15.23 5.17
N LYS A 71 6.67 15.21 4.98
CA LYS A 71 7.58 14.21 5.51
C LYS A 71 7.46 13.94 7.01
N PRO A 72 7.22 14.91 7.91
CA PRO A 72 7.01 14.61 9.33
C PRO A 72 5.79 13.71 9.57
N LYS A 73 4.68 13.99 8.87
CA LYS A 73 3.45 13.19 8.93
C LYS A 73 3.66 11.83 8.27
N ALA A 74 4.30 11.80 7.10
CA ALA A 74 4.60 10.57 6.37
C ALA A 74 5.51 9.61 7.19
N VAL A 75 6.54 10.12 7.87
CA VAL A 75 7.38 9.30 8.76
C VAL A 75 6.57 8.72 9.91
N LYS A 76 5.70 9.52 10.53
CA LYS A 76 4.83 9.05 11.61
C LYS A 76 3.93 7.91 11.12
N THR A 77 3.23 8.11 10.01
CA THR A 77 2.37 7.09 9.40
C THR A 77 3.15 5.81 9.05
N LEU A 78 4.32 5.95 8.41
CA LEU A 78 5.17 4.81 8.07
C LEU A 78 5.63 4.05 9.31
N SER A 79 6.00 4.76 10.37
CA SER A 79 6.38 4.16 11.65
C SER A 79 5.21 3.39 12.27
N GLU A 80 4.02 3.98 12.33
CA GLU A 80 2.81 3.32 12.85
C GLU A 80 2.47 2.06 12.04
N LEU A 81 2.53 2.14 10.71
CA LEU A 81 2.31 0.98 9.84
C LEU A 81 3.36 -0.11 10.05
N TYR A 82 4.64 0.26 10.19
CA TYR A 82 5.74 -0.66 10.46
C TYR A 82 5.55 -1.41 11.78
N HIS A 83 5.28 -0.69 12.87
CA HIS A 83 5.00 -1.27 14.19
C HIS A 83 3.70 -2.08 14.22
N GLY A 84 2.71 -1.69 13.40
CA GLY A 84 1.49 -2.46 13.17
C GLY A 84 1.70 -3.78 12.42
N GLY A 85 2.91 -4.01 11.90
CA GLY A 85 3.31 -5.22 11.20
C GLY A 85 3.22 -5.13 9.68
N GLY A 86 3.06 -3.92 9.11
CA GLY A 86 3.03 -3.68 7.67
C GLY A 86 1.77 -4.19 6.96
N PRO A 87 1.80 -4.33 5.61
CA PRO A 87 0.68 -4.81 4.82
C PRO A 87 0.41 -6.30 5.11
N LYS A 88 -0.48 -6.60 6.05
CA LYS A 88 -0.79 -8.00 6.42
C LYS A 88 -1.49 -8.77 5.31
N HIS A 89 -2.28 -8.07 4.48
CA HIS A 89 -3.07 -8.70 3.43
C HIS A 89 -2.18 -9.37 2.35
N ILE A 90 -0.96 -8.91 2.09
CA ILE A 90 -0.10 -9.57 1.09
C ILE A 90 0.59 -10.87 1.55
N ARG A 91 0.46 -11.26 2.83
CA ARG A 91 1.26 -12.38 3.38
C ARG A 91 0.66 -13.77 3.14
N HIS A 92 -0.66 -13.90 3.24
CA HIS A 92 -1.36 -15.18 3.20
C HIS A 92 -2.65 -15.04 2.40
N ILE A 93 -2.52 -14.98 1.09
CA ILE A 93 -3.64 -14.79 0.19
C ILE A 93 -4.24 -16.17 -0.13
N PRO A 94 -5.53 -16.42 0.15
CA PRO A 94 -6.14 -17.71 -0.07
C PRO A 94 -6.59 -17.84 -1.54
N TYR A 95 -5.65 -17.78 -2.49
CA TYR A 95 -5.95 -17.81 -3.92
C TYR A 95 -6.95 -18.90 -4.35
N PRO A 96 -6.81 -20.18 -3.93
CA PRO A 96 -7.80 -21.20 -4.29
C PRO A 96 -9.23 -20.82 -3.88
N LEU A 97 -9.41 -20.32 -2.67
CA LEU A 97 -10.71 -19.90 -2.16
C LEU A 97 -11.27 -18.71 -2.94
N LEU A 98 -10.43 -17.71 -3.27
CA LEU A 98 -10.84 -16.53 -4.03
C LEU A 98 -11.22 -16.92 -5.47
N ILE A 99 -10.45 -17.80 -6.10
CA ILE A 99 -10.71 -18.32 -7.44
C ILE A 99 -12.05 -19.06 -7.47
N ASP A 100 -12.26 -19.97 -6.53
CA ASP A 100 -13.49 -20.76 -6.46
C ASP A 100 -14.71 -19.88 -6.14
N THR A 101 -14.56 -18.88 -5.28
CA THR A 101 -15.68 -18.03 -4.84
C THR A 101 -16.10 -17.02 -5.91
N TYR A 102 -15.13 -16.40 -6.59
CA TYR A 102 -15.40 -15.35 -7.57
C TYR A 102 -15.40 -15.85 -9.02
N ASN A 103 -15.10 -17.14 -9.24
CA ASN A 103 -14.88 -17.72 -10.56
C ASN A 103 -13.81 -16.95 -11.36
N TRP A 104 -12.72 -16.54 -10.70
CA TRP A 104 -11.67 -15.75 -11.35
C TRP A 104 -11.03 -16.52 -12.50
N THR A 105 -10.93 -15.84 -13.63
CA THR A 105 -10.14 -16.22 -14.78
C THR A 105 -8.64 -16.13 -14.47
N SER A 106 -7.81 -16.73 -15.32
CA SER A 106 -6.36 -16.58 -15.22
C SER A 106 -5.92 -15.11 -15.26
N THR A 107 -6.59 -14.28 -16.05
CA THR A 107 -6.30 -12.85 -16.15
C THR A 107 -6.56 -12.13 -14.83
N GLU A 108 -7.69 -12.39 -14.18
CA GLU A 108 -8.04 -11.79 -12.88
C GLU A 108 -7.06 -12.22 -11.78
N VAL A 109 -6.63 -13.48 -11.79
CA VAL A 109 -5.61 -13.98 -10.87
C VAL A 109 -4.27 -13.26 -11.10
N ASP A 110 -3.85 -13.11 -12.35
CA ASP A 110 -2.61 -12.44 -12.72
C ASP A 110 -2.63 -10.95 -12.35
N ASP A 111 -3.74 -10.26 -12.62
CA ASP A 111 -3.92 -8.85 -12.27
C ASP A 111 -3.89 -8.66 -10.75
N PHE A 112 -4.59 -9.50 -10.00
CA PHE A 112 -4.54 -9.44 -8.54
C PHE A 112 -3.13 -9.71 -8.01
N ALA A 113 -2.45 -10.75 -8.51
CA ALA A 113 -1.07 -11.06 -8.15
C ALA A 113 -0.09 -9.92 -8.48
N LYS A 114 -0.33 -9.20 -9.57
CA LYS A 114 0.45 -8.00 -9.94
C LYS A 114 0.30 -6.90 -8.88
N TYR A 115 -0.91 -6.60 -8.43
CA TYR A 115 -1.12 -5.58 -7.38
C TYR A 115 -0.41 -5.97 -6.08
N ILE A 116 -0.57 -7.22 -5.64
CA ILE A 116 0.10 -7.75 -4.45
C ILE A 116 1.62 -7.63 -4.54
N LYS A 117 2.19 -7.96 -5.72
CA LYS A 117 3.62 -7.81 -5.97
C LYS A 117 4.06 -6.35 -5.90
N MET A 118 3.31 -5.43 -6.52
CA MET A 118 3.62 -4.00 -6.48
C MET A 118 3.54 -3.45 -5.05
N THR A 119 2.55 -3.86 -4.26
CA THR A 119 2.40 -3.52 -2.84
C THR A 119 3.61 -4.01 -2.04
N SER A 120 4.04 -5.25 -2.25
CA SER A 120 5.25 -5.79 -1.60
C SER A 120 6.49 -4.98 -1.95
N GLN A 121 6.66 -4.61 -3.23
CA GLN A 121 7.83 -3.86 -3.69
C GLN A 121 7.85 -2.43 -3.14
N CYS A 122 6.71 -1.75 -3.09
CA CYS A 122 6.59 -0.43 -2.47
C CYS A 122 6.90 -0.49 -0.97
N TRP A 123 6.32 -1.46 -0.26
CA TRP A 123 6.61 -1.69 1.15
C TRP A 123 8.10 -1.92 1.42
N ASP A 124 8.78 -2.73 0.59
CA ASP A 124 10.21 -2.96 0.73
C ASP A 124 11.06 -1.68 0.56
N ARG A 125 10.64 -0.74 -0.30
CA ARG A 125 11.31 0.56 -0.46
C ARG A 125 11.09 1.44 0.77
N LEU A 126 9.85 1.53 1.25
CA LEU A 126 9.49 2.26 2.47
C LEU A 126 10.26 1.76 3.70
N VAL A 127 10.35 0.44 3.89
CA VAL A 127 11.12 -0.15 5.00
C VAL A 127 12.61 0.18 4.90
N LYS A 128 13.18 0.24 3.69
CA LYS A 128 14.56 0.69 3.49
C LYS A 128 14.75 2.15 3.89
N ILE A 129 13.80 3.03 3.57
CA ILE A 129 13.83 4.44 3.98
C ILE A 129 13.80 4.54 5.51
N LEU A 130 12.87 3.85 6.16
CA LEU A 130 12.75 3.86 7.62
C LEU A 130 14.03 3.38 8.31
N ARG A 131 14.61 2.27 7.85
CA ARG A 131 15.86 1.72 8.40
C ARG A 131 17.06 2.64 8.21
N LYS A 132 17.10 3.41 7.11
CA LYS A 132 18.14 4.42 6.90
C LYS A 132 18.01 5.56 7.91
N LYS A 133 16.79 6.05 8.18
CA LYS A 133 16.56 7.10 9.19
C LYS A 133 17.01 6.66 10.59
N VAL A 134 16.59 5.47 11.04
CA VAL A 134 16.99 4.93 12.36
C VAL A 134 18.52 4.84 12.53
N LYS A 135 19.25 4.52 11.45
CA LYS A 135 20.72 4.48 11.48
C LYS A 135 21.36 5.86 11.54
N VAL A 136 20.74 6.88 10.96
CA VAL A 136 21.24 8.26 11.01
C VAL A 136 21.03 8.85 12.40
N ASP A 137 19.82 8.69 12.97
CA ASP A 137 19.49 9.22 14.29
C ASP A 137 20.39 8.64 15.40
N SER A 138 20.76 7.34 15.28
CA SER A 138 21.67 6.69 16.24
C SER A 138 23.14 7.09 16.11
N GLN A 139 23.55 7.72 15.01
CA GLN A 139 24.92 8.24 14.83
C GLN A 139 25.06 9.71 15.26
N GLU A 140 23.99 10.50 15.20
CA GLU A 140 24.01 11.90 15.65
C GLU A 140 24.09 12.01 17.19
N ASP A 141 23.41 11.12 17.93
CA ASP A 141 23.44 11.09 19.40
C ASP A 141 24.83 10.77 19.99
N ASP A 142 25.63 9.95 19.30
CA ASP A 142 26.99 9.60 19.74
C ASP A 142 28.02 10.74 19.48
N SER A 143 27.69 11.69 18.59
CA SER A 143 28.61 12.78 18.18
C SER A 143 28.47 14.08 18.98
N ASN A 144 27.40 14.20 19.78
CA ASN A 144 27.11 15.40 20.58
C ASN A 144 27.47 15.24 22.08
N SER A 145 28.23 14.20 22.41
CA SER A 145 28.64 13.85 23.78
C SER A 145 30.11 14.16 24.11
N GLU A 146 30.82 14.94 23.27
CA GLU A 146 32.21 15.38 23.52
C GLU A 146 32.32 16.86 23.93
#